data_AF-A0A0D2NLG4-F1
#
_entry.id   AF-A0A0D2NLG4-F1
#
_cell.length_a   1.000
_cell.length_b   1.000
_cell.length_c   1.000
_cell.angle_alpha   90.00
_cell.angle_beta   90.00
_cell.angle_gamma   90.00
#
_symmetry.space_group_name_H-M   'P 1'
#
loop_
_entity.id
_entity.type
_entity.pdbx_description
1 polymer ?
#
loop_
_entity_poly.entity_id
_entity_poly.type
_entity_poly.pdbx_seq_one_letter_code
_entity_poly.pdbx_strand_id
1 'polypeptide(L)'
;LATYVDGLGLEDLEGCECFFSKSNALAGSTRYASVFHRHQSISEFCKHVDAFETYQNLSTFLYNNYKQALAILDTRPTVLVALENVGARDGTVIEGWLKEEETYLWGLTKEPPHESLEMEYYGRLVALATSE
;
A
#
# COMPACT_ATOMS: atom_id res chain seq x y z
N LEU A 1 -5.90 -0.04 4.65
CA LEU A 1 -4.99 0.71 3.76
C LEU A 1 -4.20 1.70 4.62
N ALA A 2 -2.93 1.94 4.30
CA ALA A 2 -2.05 2.87 5.03
C ALA A 2 -2.63 4.30 5.16
N THR A 3 -3.42 4.73 4.17
CA THR A 3 -4.07 6.04 4.08
C THR A 3 -4.97 6.41 5.27
N TYR A 4 -5.56 5.43 5.97
CA TYR A 4 -6.48 5.66 7.09
C TYR A 4 -5.81 5.56 8.47
N VAL A 5 -4.48 5.43 8.50
CA VAL A 5 -3.72 5.34 9.75
C VAL A 5 -3.00 6.66 10.01
N ASP A 6 -3.48 7.40 11.00
CA ASP A 6 -2.86 8.65 11.41
C ASP A 6 -1.42 8.43 11.89
N GLY A 7 -0.52 9.32 11.47
CA GLY A 7 0.88 9.32 11.88
C GLY A 7 1.80 8.42 11.05
N LEU A 8 1.28 7.70 10.04
CA LEU A 8 2.09 6.85 9.17
C LEU A 8 3.00 7.65 8.22
N GLY A 9 2.59 8.87 7.84
CA GLY A 9 3.37 9.74 6.98
C GLY A 9 3.51 9.20 5.55
N LEU A 10 4.72 9.27 5.00
CA LEU A 10 5.06 8.76 3.65
C LEU A 10 5.65 7.35 3.69
N GLU A 11 5.39 6.61 4.77
CA GLU A 11 5.86 5.24 4.91
C GLU A 11 5.00 4.29 4.05
N ASP A 12 5.67 3.43 3.26
CA ASP A 12 5.02 2.41 2.44
C ASP A 12 4.85 1.06 3.17
N LEU A 13 5.53 0.89 4.31
CA LEU A 13 5.56 -0.32 5.14
C LEU A 13 6.10 -1.56 4.40
N GLU A 14 6.84 -1.38 3.30
CA GLU A 14 7.36 -2.49 2.48
C GLU A 14 8.70 -3.04 2.97
N GLY A 15 9.32 -2.43 3.99
CA GLY A 15 10.67 -2.81 4.45
C GLY A 15 10.81 -4.31 4.79
N CYS A 16 9.81 -4.89 5.46
CA CYS A 16 9.79 -6.32 5.77
C CYS A 16 9.65 -7.19 4.51
N GLU A 17 8.77 -6.80 3.58
CA GLU A 17 8.58 -7.53 2.33
C GLU A 17 9.86 -7.55 1.50
N CYS A 18 10.53 -6.40 1.35
CA CYS A 18 11.81 -6.30 0.66
C CYS A 18 12.87 -7.21 1.30
N PHE A 19 12.97 -7.18 2.64
CA PHE A 19 13.92 -8.02 3.37
C PHE A 19 13.65 -9.52 3.18
N PHE A 20 12.41 -9.96 3.38
CA PHE A 20 12.05 -11.38 3.25
C PHE A 20 12.16 -11.86 1.80
N SER A 21 11.79 -11.02 0.82
CA SER A 21 11.98 -11.30 -0.60
C SER A 21 13.45 -11.57 -0.93
N LYS A 22 14.37 -10.71 -0.45
CA LYS A 22 15.82 -10.93 -0.60
C LYS A 22 16.30 -12.20 0.11
N SER A 23 15.76 -12.50 1.28
CA SER A 23 16.14 -13.69 2.07
C SER A 23 15.87 -15.02 1.35
N ASN A 24 14.96 -15.04 0.36
CA ASN A 24 14.68 -16.23 -0.44
C ASN A 24 15.92 -16.78 -1.18
N ALA A 25 16.95 -15.94 -1.41
CA ALA A 25 18.22 -16.40 -1.97
C ALA A 25 18.89 -17.50 -1.10
N LEU A 26 18.63 -17.53 0.20
CA LEU A 26 19.14 -18.56 1.11
C LEU A 26 18.42 -19.91 0.98
N ALA A 27 17.25 -19.97 0.34
CA ALA A 27 16.42 -21.17 0.33
C ALA A 27 17.18 -22.38 -0.25
N GLY A 28 17.96 -22.16 -1.31
CA GLY A 28 18.75 -23.22 -1.95
C GLY A 28 19.83 -23.82 -1.05
N SER A 29 20.63 -22.97 -0.40
CA SER A 29 21.75 -23.40 0.44
C SER A 29 21.31 -23.97 1.79
N THR A 30 20.17 -23.50 2.31
CA THR A 30 19.66 -23.91 3.63
C THR A 30 18.82 -25.17 3.60
N ARG A 31 18.22 -25.54 2.46
CA ARG A 31 17.28 -26.67 2.34
C ARG A 31 17.86 -28.02 2.77
N TYR A 32 19.13 -28.26 2.46
CA TYR A 32 19.82 -29.53 2.76
C TYR A 32 20.97 -29.35 3.76
N ALA A 33 21.11 -28.17 4.36
CA ALA A 33 22.13 -27.89 5.35
C ALA A 33 21.77 -28.54 6.70
N SER A 34 22.79 -28.88 7.51
CA SER A 34 22.54 -29.23 8.90
C SER A 34 21.96 -28.04 9.67
N VAL A 35 21.31 -28.30 10.81
CA VAL A 35 20.70 -27.25 11.65
C VAL A 35 21.70 -26.13 11.98
N PHE A 36 22.95 -26.50 12.30
CA PHE A 36 24.02 -25.56 12.58
C PHE A 36 24.33 -24.65 11.38
N HIS A 37 24.63 -25.24 10.22
CA HIS A 37 24.98 -24.47 9.03
C HIS A 37 23.81 -23.63 8.52
N ARG A 38 22.58 -24.11 8.66
CA ARG A 38 21.39 -23.31 8.33
C ARG A 38 21.32 -22.04 9.18
N HIS A 39 21.47 -22.15 10.50
CA HIS A 39 21.44 -20.98 11.39
C HIS A 39 22.63 -20.05 11.14
N GLN A 40 23.81 -20.62 10.85
CA GLN A 40 24.98 -19.85 10.45
C GLN A 40 24.70 -19.03 9.19
N SER A 41 24.23 -19.65 8.11
CA SER A 41 23.95 -18.96 6.84
C SER A 41 22.90 -17.85 6.99
N ILE A 42 21.84 -18.10 7.78
CA ILE A 42 20.83 -17.06 8.07
C ILE A 42 21.46 -15.91 8.86
N SER A 43 22.27 -16.20 9.88
CA SER A 43 22.93 -15.16 10.69
C SER A 43 23.91 -14.33 9.87
N GLU A 44 24.72 -14.99 9.02
CA GLU A 44 25.68 -14.34 8.15
C GLU A 44 24.99 -13.46 7.09
N PHE A 45 23.89 -13.93 6.52
CA PHE A 45 23.05 -13.11 5.63
C PHE A 45 22.55 -11.84 6.31
N CYS A 46 21.95 -11.94 7.51
CA CYS A 46 21.46 -10.77 8.22
C CYS A 46 22.60 -9.78 8.52
N LYS A 47 23.77 -10.27 8.95
CA LYS A 47 24.95 -9.41 9.19
C LYS A 47 25.44 -8.74 7.92
N HIS A 48 25.42 -9.44 6.79
CA HIS A 48 25.84 -8.89 5.51
C HIS A 48 24.88 -7.80 5.04
N VAL A 49 23.57 -8.06 5.06
CA VAL A 49 22.54 -7.07 4.69
C VAL A 49 22.66 -5.82 5.58
N ASP A 50 22.81 -6.00 6.89
CA ASP A 50 22.99 -4.89 7.83
C ASP A 50 24.23 -4.05 7.53
N ALA A 51 25.38 -4.70 7.34
CA ALA A 51 26.65 -4.02 7.15
C ALA A 51 26.79 -3.31 5.79
N PHE A 52 26.20 -3.86 4.72
CA PHE A 52 26.46 -3.41 3.36
C PHE A 52 25.27 -2.75 2.68
N GLU A 53 24.03 -3.10 3.03
CA GLU A 53 22.84 -2.63 2.31
C GLU A 53 21.95 -1.71 3.14
N THR A 54 21.76 -1.98 4.43
CA THR A 54 20.77 -1.28 5.27
C THR A 54 20.98 0.24 5.26
N TYR A 55 22.19 0.71 5.51
CA TYR A 55 22.46 2.16 5.55
C TYR A 55 22.23 2.86 4.20
N GLN A 56 22.63 2.23 3.09
CA GLN A 56 22.43 2.79 1.76
C GLN A 56 20.94 2.84 1.40
N ASN A 57 20.20 1.77 1.71
CA ASN A 57 18.76 1.71 1.47
C ASN A 57 18.01 2.75 2.31
N LEU A 58 18.33 2.87 3.61
CA LEU A 58 17.75 3.88 4.49
C LEU A 58 18.04 5.31 4.02
N SER A 59 19.28 5.58 3.59
CA SER A 59 19.66 6.91 3.09
C SER A 59 18.88 7.27 1.83
N THR A 60 18.74 6.31 0.91
CA THR A 60 17.97 6.47 -0.33
C THR A 60 16.50 6.69 -0.05
N PHE A 61 15.93 5.90 0.87
CA PHE A 61 14.55 6.01 1.33
C PHE A 61 14.27 7.41 1.91
N LEU A 62 15.08 7.87 2.87
CA LEU A 62 14.92 9.20 3.47
C LEU A 62 15.02 10.32 2.42
N TYR A 63 15.99 10.22 1.51
CA TYR A 63 16.16 11.21 0.44
C TYR A 63 14.96 11.26 -0.51
N ASN A 64 14.45 10.10 -0.92
CA ASN A 64 13.31 10.02 -1.82
C ASN A 64 12.03 10.52 -1.13
N ASN A 65 11.80 10.14 0.13
CA ASN A 65 10.65 10.62 0.90
C ASN A 65 10.71 12.13 1.13
N TYR A 66 11.90 12.68 1.38
CA TYR A 66 12.08 14.13 1.47
C TYR A 66 11.71 14.84 0.16
N LYS A 67 12.18 14.33 -0.98
CA LYS A 67 11.81 14.87 -2.30
C LYS A 67 10.31 14.77 -2.57
N GLN A 68 9.71 13.64 -2.22
CA GLN A 68 8.27 13.43 -2.36
C GLN A 68 7.49 14.41 -1.48
N ALA A 69 7.91 14.63 -0.23
CA ALA A 69 7.31 15.60 0.67
C ALA A 69 7.35 17.02 0.08
N LEU A 70 8.49 17.44 -0.50
CA LEU A 70 8.59 18.72 -1.19
C LEU A 70 7.63 18.81 -2.38
N ALA A 71 7.58 17.77 -3.22
CA ALA A 71 6.66 17.73 -4.36
C ALA A 71 5.18 17.80 -3.92
N ILE A 72 4.82 17.13 -2.82
CA ILE A 72 3.47 17.21 -2.25
C ILE A 72 3.18 18.63 -1.76
N LEU A 73 4.12 19.27 -1.06
CA LEU A 73 3.96 20.65 -0.59
C LEU A 73 3.77 21.64 -1.75
N ASP A 74 4.45 21.41 -2.88
CA ASP A 74 4.29 22.23 -4.08
C ASP A 74 2.88 22.12 -4.69
N THR A 75 2.15 21.03 -4.46
CA THR A 75 0.76 20.87 -4.94
C THR A 75 -0.28 21.61 -4.07
N ARG A 76 0.10 22.07 -2.87
CA ARG A 76 -0.79 22.73 -1.91
C ARG A 76 -1.69 23.83 -2.51
N PRO A 77 -1.20 24.81 -3.30
CA PRO A 77 -2.07 25.86 -3.84
C PRO A 77 -3.18 25.31 -4.73
N THR A 78 -2.87 24.32 -5.56
CA THR A 78 -3.85 23.65 -6.43
C THR A 78 -4.90 22.90 -5.63
N VAL A 79 -4.47 22.20 -4.56
CA VAL A 79 -5.38 21.48 -3.67
C VAL A 79 -6.32 22.43 -2.93
N LEU A 80 -5.83 23.58 -2.46
CA LEU A 80 -6.67 24.58 -1.78
C LEU A 80 -7.78 25.12 -2.70
N VAL A 81 -7.47 25.41 -3.96
CA VAL A 81 -8.47 25.83 -4.95
C VAL A 81 -9.50 24.73 -5.20
N ALA A 82 -9.05 23.47 -5.32
CA ALA A 82 -9.95 22.34 -5.50
C ALA A 82 -10.88 22.14 -4.29
N LEU A 83 -10.35 22.25 -3.06
CA LEU A 83 -11.13 22.15 -1.83
C LEU A 83 -12.18 23.27 -1.72
N GLU A 84 -11.83 24.49 -2.10
CA GLU A 84 -12.77 25.61 -2.12
C GLU A 84 -13.93 25.36 -3.11
N ASN A 85 -13.63 24.82 -4.30
CA ASN A 85 -14.64 24.50 -5.31
C ASN A 85 -15.64 23.43 -4.84
N VAL A 86 -15.23 22.51 -3.97
CA VAL A 86 -16.08 21.46 -3.40
C VAL A 86 -16.71 21.92 -2.07
N GLY A 87 -16.37 23.11 -1.57
CA GLY A 87 -16.91 23.67 -0.34
C GLY A 87 -16.26 23.14 0.95
N ALA A 88 -15.14 22.41 0.86
CA ALA A 88 -14.39 21.92 2.01
C ALA A 88 -13.44 23.00 2.55
N ARG A 89 -13.99 23.90 3.37
CA ARG A 89 -13.23 25.01 3.99
C ARG A 89 -12.55 24.63 5.31
N ASP A 90 -13.01 23.56 5.96
CA ASP A 90 -12.48 23.07 7.23
C ASP A 90 -11.92 21.65 7.06
N GLY A 91 -10.81 21.36 7.75
CA GLY A 91 -10.15 20.05 7.70
C GLY A 91 -11.02 18.92 8.20
N THR A 92 -11.95 19.22 9.12
CA THR A 92 -12.93 18.26 9.65
C THR A 92 -13.84 17.65 8.58
N VAL A 93 -14.12 18.40 7.50
CA VAL A 93 -14.91 17.90 6.36
C VAL A 93 -14.14 16.79 5.63
N ILE A 94 -12.83 16.97 5.45
CA ILE A 94 -11.96 15.99 4.78
C ILE A 94 -11.79 14.74 5.65
N GLU A 95 -11.61 14.91 6.97
CA GLU A 95 -11.58 13.80 7.92
C GLU A 95 -12.89 13.00 7.90
N GLY A 96 -14.03 13.70 7.81
CA GLY A 96 -15.34 13.09 7.61
C GLY A 96 -15.41 12.24 6.34
N TRP A 97 -14.98 12.80 5.20
CA TRP A 97 -14.94 12.07 3.93
C TRP A 97 -14.02 10.85 3.97
N LEU A 98 -12.85 10.96 4.60
CA LEU A 98 -11.93 9.82 4.75
C LEU A 98 -12.57 8.68 5.55
N LYS A 99 -13.34 9.02 6.60
CA LYS A 99 -14.05 8.02 7.40
C LYS A 99 -15.23 7.40 6.64
N GLU A 100 -15.97 8.21 5.89
CA GLU A 100 -17.04 7.72 5.00
C GLU A 100 -16.47 6.78 3.94
N GLU A 101 -15.37 7.15 3.29
CA GLU A 101 -14.67 6.32 2.33
C GLU A 101 -14.17 5.02 2.97
N GLU A 102 -13.53 5.08 4.15
CA GLU A 102 -13.07 3.90 4.87
C GLU A 102 -14.22 2.93 5.14
N THR A 103 -15.35 3.43 5.66
CA THR A 103 -16.53 2.59 5.93
C THR A 103 -17.15 2.01 4.66
N TYR A 104 -17.19 2.78 3.58
CA TYR A 104 -17.66 2.33 2.27
C TYR A 104 -16.78 1.20 1.72
N LEU A 105 -15.46 1.39 1.68
CA LEU A 105 -14.51 0.38 1.20
C LEU A 105 -14.55 -0.88 2.06
N TRP A 106 -14.72 -0.74 3.37
CA TRP A 106 -14.88 -1.89 4.26
C TRP A 106 -16.15 -2.68 3.93
N GLY A 107 -17.24 -1.99 3.61
CA GLY A 107 -18.49 -2.59 3.13
C GLY A 107 -18.34 -3.35 1.81
N LEU A 108 -17.44 -2.88 0.93
CA LEU A 108 -17.15 -3.48 -0.37
C LEU A 108 -16.30 -4.76 -0.32
N THR A 109 -15.85 -5.18 0.88
CA THR A 109 -15.18 -6.48 1.07
C THR A 109 -16.06 -7.66 0.61
N LYS A 110 -17.38 -7.45 0.54
CA LYS A 110 -18.33 -8.32 -0.13
C LYS A 110 -19.11 -7.50 -1.14
N GLU A 111 -19.36 -8.05 -2.33
CA GLU A 111 -20.20 -7.35 -3.30
C GLU A 111 -21.58 -7.03 -2.68
N PRO A 112 -22.04 -5.78 -2.78
CA PRO A 112 -23.36 -5.42 -2.31
C PRO A 112 -24.41 -6.26 -3.05
N PRO A 113 -25.25 -7.03 -2.34
CA PRO A 113 -26.16 -7.99 -2.98
C PRO A 113 -27.17 -7.33 -3.91
N HIS A 114 -27.48 -6.05 -3.69
CA HIS A 114 -28.31 -5.25 -4.60
C HIS A 114 -27.61 -4.98 -5.93
N GLU A 115 -26.36 -4.50 -5.90
CA GLU A 115 -25.58 -4.20 -7.10
C GLU A 115 -25.25 -5.47 -7.90
N SER A 116 -24.91 -6.58 -7.22
CA SER A 116 -24.72 -7.88 -7.87
C SER A 116 -25.99 -8.35 -8.58
N LEU A 117 -27.17 -8.17 -7.97
CA LEU A 117 -28.45 -8.55 -8.57
C LEU A 117 -28.80 -7.68 -9.79
N GLU A 118 -28.58 -6.36 -9.70
CA GLU A 118 -28.81 -5.43 -10.82
C GLU A 118 -27.87 -5.72 -12.00
N MET A 119 -26.60 -5.98 -11.73
CA MET A 119 -25.62 -6.34 -12.75
C MET A 119 -25.91 -7.71 -13.36
N GLU A 120 -26.33 -8.70 -12.56
CA GLU A 120 -26.77 -9.99 -13.11
C GLU A 120 -28.02 -9.82 -13.99
N TYR A 121 -29.03 -9.07 -13.52
CA TYR A 121 -30.24 -8.79 -14.28
C TYR A 121 -29.94 -8.09 -15.61
N TYR A 122 -29.10 -7.05 -15.59
CA TYR A 122 -28.63 -6.38 -16.80
C TYR A 122 -27.91 -7.35 -17.75
N GLY A 123 -27.01 -8.19 -17.22
CA GLY A 123 -26.34 -9.22 -18.00
C GLY A 123 -27.30 -10.19 -18.68
N ARG A 124 -28.38 -10.59 -17.99
CA ARG A 124 -29.45 -11.42 -18.56
C ARG A 124 -30.21 -10.70 -19.69
N LEU A 125 -30.49 -9.41 -19.54
CA LEU A 125 -31.16 -8.62 -20.58
C LEU A 125 -30.29 -8.47 -21.84
N VAL A 126 -28.99 -8.23 -21.68
CA VAL A 126 -28.05 -8.15 -22.80
C VAL A 126 -27.96 -9.50 -23.53
N ALA A 127 -27.83 -10.59 -22.78
CA ALA A 127 -27.78 -11.93 -23.36
C ALA A 127 -29.05 -12.25 -24.17
N LEU A 128 -30.22 -11.87 -23.65
CA LEU A 128 -31.51 -12.03 -24.35
C LEU A 128 -31.51 -11.24 -25.67
N ALA A 129 -31.12 -9.96 -25.65
CA ALA A 129 -31.08 -9.11 -26.83
C ALA A 129 -30.08 -9.58 -27.90
N THR A 130 -28.99 -10.25 -27.50
CA THR A 130 -27.99 -10.80 -28.44
C THR A 130 -28.33 -12.20 -28.97
N SER A 131 -29.35 -12.84 -28.40
CA SER A 131 -29.83 -14.18 -28.81
C SER A 131 -30.95 -14.14 -29.85
N GLU A 132 -31.45 -12.93 -30.17
CA GLU A 132 -32.32 -12.61 -31.31
C GLU A 132 -31.49 -12.17 -32.52
#